data_AF-A0A2H6EGT3-F1
#
_entry.id   AF-A0A2H6EGT3-F1
#
_cell.length_a   1.000
_cell.length_b   1.000
_cell.length_c   1.000
_cell.angle_alpha   90.00
_cell.angle_beta   90.00
_cell.angle_gamma   90.00
#
_symmetry.space_group_name_H-M   'P 1'
#
loop_
_entity.id
_entity.type
_entity.pdbx_description
1 polymer ?
#
loop_
_entity_poly.entity_id
_entity_poly.type
_entity_poly.pdbx_seq_one_letter_code
_entity_poly.pdbx_strand_id
1 'polypeptide(L)'
;MKKLFQNYNFEFSKNEKKLISSFCKQSLKQMEDDRQYFAEVKAFNSILKKIDSGDEVIKLTKDEKRKLTFQIKQNVEYIKKQMTKSWFIKKWLMKSLYNQYKNLFETHFKG
;
A
#
# COMPACT_ATOMS: atom_id res chain seq x y z
N MET A 1 -6.64 -4.09 27.21
CA MET A 1 -5.27 -4.65 27.07
C MET A 1 -4.59 -4.06 25.85
N LYS A 2 -3.48 -3.31 25.99
CA LYS A 2 -2.61 -3.00 24.85
C LYS A 2 -2.09 -4.34 24.31
N LYS A 3 -2.36 -4.69 23.05
CA LYS A 3 -1.78 -5.89 22.42
C LYS A 3 -0.25 -5.78 22.51
N LEU A 4 0.36 -6.55 23.42
CA LEU A 4 1.80 -6.43 23.74
C LEU A 4 2.68 -6.79 22.53
N PHE A 5 2.18 -7.62 21.61
CA PHE A 5 2.86 -7.97 20.37
C PHE A 5 1.83 -7.99 19.23
N GLN A 6 1.88 -6.98 18.36
CA GLN A 6 1.17 -7.06 17.08
C GLN A 6 1.97 -8.00 16.17
N ASN A 7 1.30 -9.01 15.61
CA ASN A 7 1.85 -9.80 14.53
C ASN A 7 1.86 -8.94 13.25
N TYR A 8 3.01 -8.86 12.58
CA TYR A 8 3.20 -8.12 11.33
C TYR A 8 3.44 -9.07 10.14
N ASN A 9 2.94 -10.30 10.26
CA ASN A 9 2.91 -11.29 9.20
C ASN A 9 1.64 -11.12 8.37
N PHE A 10 1.79 -11.07 7.06
CA PHE A 10 0.68 -10.86 6.12
C PHE A 10 0.67 -11.94 5.04
N GLU A 11 -0.49 -12.52 4.82
CA GLU A 11 -0.75 -13.45 3.72
C GLU A 11 -1.48 -12.68 2.61
N PHE A 12 -0.71 -12.08 1.71
CA PHE A 12 -1.26 -11.37 0.57
C PHE A 12 -1.52 -12.34 -0.59
N SER A 13 -2.70 -12.24 -1.19
CA SER A 13 -2.98 -12.88 -2.47
C SER A 13 -2.01 -12.40 -3.56
N LYS A 14 -1.88 -13.18 -4.63
CA LYS A 14 -1.04 -12.82 -5.80
C LYS A 14 -1.40 -11.44 -6.37
N ASN A 15 -2.68 -11.07 -6.37
CA ASN A 15 -3.14 -9.78 -6.85
C ASN A 15 -2.78 -8.65 -5.89
N GLU A 16 -2.91 -8.86 -4.58
CA GLU A 16 -2.49 -7.89 -3.56
C GLU A 16 -0.98 -7.65 -3.60
N LYS A 17 -0.17 -8.71 -3.74
CA LYS A 17 1.29 -8.60 -3.93
C LYS A 17 1.64 -7.73 -5.15
N LYS A 18 0.97 -7.94 -6.28
CA LYS A 18 1.14 -7.11 -7.49
C LYS A 18 0.70 -5.66 -7.27
N LEU A 19 -0.41 -5.44 -6.58
CA LEU A 19 -0.94 -4.11 -6.27
C LEU A 19 0.01 -3.33 -5.37
N ILE A 20 0.49 -3.95 -4.28
CA ILE A 20 1.46 -3.35 -3.36
C ILE A 20 2.78 -3.08 -4.09
N SER A 21 3.27 -4.01 -4.91
CA SER A 21 4.50 -3.81 -5.67
C SER A 21 4.38 -2.65 -6.64
N SER A 22 3.26 -2.55 -7.36
CA SER A 22 3.00 -1.45 -8.29
C SER A 22 2.92 -0.11 -7.56
N PHE A 23 2.26 -0.11 -6.40
CA PHE A 23 2.17 1.05 -5.53
C PHE A 23 3.56 1.51 -5.05
N CYS A 24 4.35 0.62 -4.43
CA CYS A 24 5.69 0.96 -3.95
C CYS A 24 6.60 1.47 -5.08
N LYS A 25 6.57 0.84 -6.26
CA LYS A 25 7.35 1.30 -7.43
C LYS A 25 6.92 2.70 -7.88
N GLN A 26 5.62 2.99 -7.93
CA GLN A 26 5.14 4.30 -8.30
C GLN A 26 5.48 5.37 -7.26
N SER A 27 5.32 5.05 -5.98
CA SER A 27 5.66 5.98 -4.89
C SER A 27 7.16 6.26 -4.84
N LEU A 28 8.01 5.26 -5.06
CA LEU A 28 9.47 5.44 -5.13
C LEU A 28 9.85 6.43 -6.25
N LYS A 29 9.27 6.29 -7.44
CA LYS A 29 9.50 7.24 -8.56
C LYS A 29 9.09 8.68 -8.23
N GLN A 30 8.09 8.87 -7.36
CA GLN A 30 7.65 10.21 -6.95
C GLN A 30 8.55 10.83 -5.88
N MET A 31 9.37 10.02 -5.20
CA MET A 31 10.18 10.43 -4.04
C MET A 31 11.69 10.34 -4.30
N GLU A 32 12.12 9.83 -5.46
CA GLU A 32 13.50 9.41 -5.74
C GLU A 32 14.55 10.52 -5.54
N ASP A 33 14.20 11.78 -5.85
CA ASP A 33 15.13 12.91 -5.79
C ASP A 33 15.04 13.74 -4.50
N ASP A 34 14.18 13.36 -3.57
CA ASP A 34 13.88 14.18 -2.41
C ASP A 34 14.33 13.54 -1.09
N ARG A 35 15.40 14.12 -0.53
CA ARG A 35 16.05 13.66 0.70
C ARG A 35 15.10 13.62 1.89
N GLN A 36 13.98 14.37 1.88
CA GLN A 36 13.00 14.34 2.96
C GLN A 36 12.29 12.99 3.08
N TYR A 37 12.26 12.19 2.01
CA TYR A 37 11.58 10.88 1.97
C TYR A 37 12.52 9.69 2.12
N PHE A 38 13.76 9.89 2.60
CA PHE A 38 14.73 8.80 2.74
C PHE A 38 14.18 7.60 3.55
N ALA A 39 13.42 7.88 4.61
CA ALA A 39 12.88 6.84 5.47
C ALA A 39 11.75 6.04 4.78
N GLU A 40 10.93 6.69 3.96
CA GLU A 40 9.88 6.10 3.14
C GLU A 40 10.47 5.29 2.00
N VAL A 41 11.47 5.84 1.30
CA VAL A 41 12.21 5.17 0.22
C VAL A 41 12.84 3.87 0.72
N LYS A 42 13.49 3.90 1.90
CA LYS A 42 14.07 2.70 2.51
C LYS A 42 13.01 1.67 2.85
N ALA A 43 11.89 2.08 3.44
CA ALA A 43 10.79 1.19 3.80
C ALA A 43 10.15 0.53 2.56
N PHE A 44 9.91 1.29 1.49
CA PHE A 44 9.27 0.79 0.28
C PHE A 44 10.18 -0.13 -0.53
N ASN A 45 11.48 0.15 -0.59
CA ASN A 45 12.44 -0.79 -1.17
C ASN A 45 12.51 -2.10 -0.37
N SER A 46 12.46 -2.04 0.96
CA SER A 46 12.40 -3.24 1.81
C SER A 46 11.12 -4.04 1.59
N ILE A 47 9.96 -3.39 1.53
CA ILE A 47 8.68 -4.04 1.25
C ILE A 47 8.69 -4.71 -0.12
N LEU A 48 9.22 -4.05 -1.16
CA LEU A 48 9.34 -4.64 -2.50
C LEU A 48 10.16 -5.92 -2.48
N LYS A 49 11.35 -5.89 -1.87
CA LYS A 49 12.21 -7.08 -1.75
C LYS A 49 11.50 -8.24 -1.04
N LYS A 50 10.72 -7.94 0.00
CA LYS A 50 9.94 -8.96 0.74
C LYS A 50 8.79 -9.52 -0.09
N ILE A 51 8.15 -8.72 -0.92
CA ILE A 51 7.08 -9.22 -1.80
C ILE A 51 7.67 -10.05 -2.94
N ASP A 52 8.81 -9.62 -3.47
CA ASP A 52 9.51 -10.28 -4.59
C ASP A 52 10.25 -11.56 -4.15
N SER A 53 10.39 -11.84 -2.84
CA SER A 53 11.01 -13.08 -2.34
C SER A 53 10.21 -14.34 -2.66
N GLY A 54 8.92 -14.20 -2.98
CA GLY A 54 8.02 -15.32 -3.25
C GLY A 54 7.44 -15.99 -2.00
N ASP A 55 7.79 -15.51 -0.81
CA ASP A 55 7.30 -16.08 0.46
C ASP A 55 5.76 -16.00 0.56
N GLU A 56 5.12 -17.05 1.06
CA GLU A 56 3.67 -17.04 1.32
C GLU A 56 3.32 -15.98 2.37
N VAL A 57 4.13 -15.92 3.43
CA VAL A 57 3.96 -15.00 4.56
C VAL A 57 4.96 -13.86 4.46
N ILE A 58 4.46 -12.65 4.22
CA ILE A 58 5.26 -11.43 4.15
C ILE A 58 5.39 -10.82 5.55
N LYS A 59 6.63 -10.79 6.08
CA LYS A 59 6.92 -10.24 7.41
C LYS A 59 7.32 -8.77 7.32
N LEU A 60 6.41 -7.87 7.67
CA LEU A 60 6.72 -6.43 7.73
C LEU A 60 7.27 -6.05 9.11
N THR A 61 8.09 -5.01 9.16
CA THR A 61 8.39 -4.34 10.42
C THR A 61 7.24 -3.43 10.82
N LYS A 62 7.20 -3.00 12.08
CA LYS A 62 6.22 -2.02 12.56
C LYS A 62 6.27 -0.72 11.75
N ASP A 63 7.47 -0.26 11.41
CA ASP A 63 7.67 0.98 10.64
C ASP A 63 7.19 0.82 9.19
N GLU A 64 7.54 -0.29 8.54
CA GLU A 64 7.07 -0.63 7.20
C GLU A 64 5.54 -0.70 7.14
N LYS A 65 4.92 -1.44 8.06
CA LYS A 65 3.45 -1.51 8.14
C LYS A 65 2.86 -0.12 8.31
N ARG A 66 3.38 0.68 9.25
CA ARG A 66 2.86 2.02 9.55
C ARG A 66 2.90 2.92 8.32
N LYS A 67 4.06 2.99 7.64
CA LYS A 67 4.25 3.81 6.43
C LYS A 67 3.39 3.33 5.28
N LEU A 68 3.37 2.02 5.02
CA LEU A 68 2.55 1.43 3.96
C LEU A 68 1.06 1.68 4.21
N THR A 69 0.60 1.47 5.44
CA THR A 69 -0.80 1.70 5.85
C THR A 69 -1.19 3.16 5.66
N PHE A 70 -0.35 4.09 6.14
CA PHE A 70 -0.61 5.52 5.99
C PHE A 70 -0.72 5.92 4.53
N GLN A 71 0.24 5.50 3.70
CA GLN A 71 0.30 5.90 2.29
C GLN A 71 -0.79 5.24 1.45
N ILE A 72 -1.13 3.97 1.70
CA ILE A 72 -2.30 3.32 1.07
C ILE A 72 -3.60 4.04 1.45
N LYS A 73 -3.77 4.42 2.72
CA LYS A 73 -4.96 5.17 3.16
C LYS A 73 -5.08 6.51 2.43
N GLN A 74 -3.99 7.28 2.37
CA GLN A 74 -3.95 8.54 1.62
C GLN A 74 -4.31 8.32 0.15
N ASN A 75 -3.79 7.25 -0.47
CA ASN A 75 -4.10 6.93 -1.87
C ASN A 75 -5.58 6.55 -2.07
N VAL A 76 -6.16 5.75 -1.17
CA VAL A 76 -7.61 5.42 -1.20
C VAL A 76 -8.47 6.69 -1.15
N GLU A 77 -8.15 7.61 -0.23
CA GLU A 77 -8.86 8.88 -0.08
C GLU A 77 -8.68 9.78 -1.31
N TYR A 78 -7.47 9.85 -1.85
CA TYR A 78 -7.17 10.59 -3.08
C TYR A 78 -7.93 10.05 -4.28
N ILE A 79 -7.89 8.74 -4.54
CA ILE A 79 -8.61 8.10 -5.65
C ILE A 79 -10.11 8.35 -5.49
N LYS A 80 -10.66 8.23 -4.29
CA LYS A 80 -12.07 8.53 -4.01
C LYS A 80 -12.43 9.97 -4.40
N LYS A 81 -11.62 10.95 -3.98
CA LYS A 81 -11.82 12.38 -4.29
C LYS A 81 -11.70 12.69 -5.77
N GLN A 82 -10.79 12.03 -6.49
CA GLN A 82 -10.64 12.20 -7.94
C GLN A 82 -11.78 11.53 -8.71
N MET A 83 -12.24 10.37 -8.23
CA MET A 83 -13.34 9.62 -8.83
C MET A 83 -14.66 10.39 -8.76
N THR A 84 -14.95 11.10 -7.67
CA THR A 84 -16.20 11.89 -7.54
C THR A 84 -16.24 13.07 -8.51
N LYS A 85 -15.09 13.60 -8.93
CA LYS A 85 -14.96 14.70 -9.90
C LYS A 85 -14.87 14.24 -11.36
N SER A 86 -14.84 12.93 -11.60
CA SER A 86 -14.56 12.37 -12.93
C SER A 86 -15.83 12.02 -13.71
N TRP A 87 -15.77 12.17 -15.04
CA TRP A 87 -16.84 11.76 -15.96
C TRP A 87 -16.99 10.23 -16.02
N PHE A 88 -18.11 9.72 -16.56
CA PHE A 88 -18.57 8.35 -16.34
C PHE A 88 -17.54 7.25 -16.69
N ILE A 89 -16.81 7.36 -17.80
CA ILE A 89 -15.79 6.36 -18.21
C ILE A 89 -14.63 6.34 -17.22
N LYS A 90 -14.07 7.52 -16.92
CA LYS A 90 -12.96 7.67 -15.98
C LYS A 90 -13.38 7.22 -14.57
N LYS A 91 -14.62 7.53 -14.17
CA LYS A 91 -15.21 7.08 -12.90
C LYS A 91 -15.29 5.56 -12.83
N TRP A 92 -15.68 4.88 -13.91
CA TRP A 92 -15.75 3.41 -13.95
C TRP A 92 -14.38 2.74 -13.77
N LEU A 93 -13.36 3.19 -14.53
CA LEU A 93 -11.99 2.69 -14.39
C LEU A 93 -11.42 2.94 -12.98
N MET A 94 -11.61 4.15 -12.45
CA MET A 94 -11.15 4.51 -11.10
C MET A 94 -11.88 3.74 -10.00
N LYS A 95 -13.14 3.38 -10.20
CA LYS A 95 -13.92 2.58 -9.23
C LYS A 95 -13.32 1.20 -9.02
N SER A 96 -12.85 0.55 -10.09
CA SER A 96 -12.16 -0.73 -9.99
C SER A 96 -10.87 -0.60 -9.16
N LEU A 97 -10.03 0.38 -9.49
CA LEU A 97 -8.78 0.63 -8.76
C LEU A 97 -9.02 0.99 -7.29
N TYR A 98 -9.99 1.87 -7.03
CA TYR A 98 -10.42 2.25 -5.69
C TYR A 98 -10.83 1.03 -4.86
N ASN A 99 -11.64 0.14 -5.43
CA ASN A 99 -12.08 -1.07 -4.74
C ASN A 99 -10.91 -2.00 -4.40
N GLN A 100 -9.92 -2.14 -5.30
CA GLN A 100 -8.73 -2.95 -5.03
C GLN A 100 -7.93 -2.41 -3.84
N TYR A 101 -7.63 -1.11 -3.81
CA TYR A 101 -6.91 -0.50 -2.69
C TYR A 101 -7.75 -0.48 -1.39
N LYS A 102 -9.06 -0.22 -1.50
CA LYS A 102 -9.96 -0.26 -0.34
C LYS A 102 -10.00 -1.66 0.26
N ASN A 103 -10.18 -2.69 -0.55
CA ASN A 103 -10.23 -4.07 -0.07
C ASN A 103 -8.90 -4.48 0.58
N LEU A 104 -7.76 -4.17 -0.06
CA LEU A 104 -6.44 -4.39 0.54
C LEU A 104 -6.32 -3.71 1.93
N PHE A 105 -6.74 -2.45 2.01
CA PHE A 105 -6.73 -1.69 3.26
C PHE A 105 -7.66 -2.29 4.32
N GLU A 106 -8.88 -2.63 3.96
CA GLU A 106 -9.87 -3.16 4.90
C GLU A 106 -9.54 -4.56 5.39
N THR A 107 -8.93 -5.40 4.56
CA THR A 107 -8.55 -6.77 4.92
C THR A 107 -7.33 -6.82 5.83
N HIS A 108 -6.27 -6.05 5.51
CA HIS A 108 -4.97 -6.21 6.15
C HIS A 108 -4.57 -5.08 7.10
N PHE A 109 -5.11 -3.88 6.90
CA PHE A 109 -4.59 -2.68 7.55
C PHE A 109 -5.62 -1.94 8.42
N LYS A 110 -6.91 -2.26 8.30
CA LYS A 110 -7.98 -1.69 9.13
C LYS A 110 -7.98 -2.34 10.51
N GLY A 111 -7.51 -1.59 11.49
CA GLY A 111 -7.46 -1.97 12.90
C GLY A 111 -6.99 -0.83 13.78
#